data_AF-A0A3G9G843-F1
#
_entry.id   AF-A0A3G9G843-F1
#
_cell.length_a   1.000
_cell.length_b   1.000
_cell.length_c   1.000
_cell.angle_alpha   90.00
_cell.angle_beta   90.00
_cell.angle_gamma   90.00
#
_symmetry.space_group_name_H-M   'P 1'
#
loop_
_entity.id
_entity.type
_entity.pdbx_description
1 polymer ?
#
loop_
_entity_poly.entity_id
_entity_poly.type
_entity_poly.pdbx_seq_one_letter_code
_entity_poly.pdbx_strand_id
1 'polypeptide(L)'
;MLARQWNACAVFANRDYEPQATLRDTRVAQALEQQGCSLQLFKDQVIFETDEVLTTTHRPYTVFTPYKNAWLKKANSFFLQSYPTRYYLRQLEKWQTPATVSLAELGFAEGMSRLQGGSQAAEQLLSDFMRRIDHYKEWRDFPASKGVSYLSTHLRFGTISIRTLAQLAWQQGGDGAQCWLGELIWRDFYQQLLWHYPVVAQESFKEEYRSLTFENKADWLLAWQEGRTGYPIVDAAMRQLNQSGYMHNRLRMITASFLVKDLLIDWRKGEAYFAAKLLDFDLAANNGGWQWAASTGCDAQPYFRIFNPVTQSEKFDPEGKFIRRYLPELAQLNNKDIHAPWLAKSLPMGFQLGRDYPKPLVDHATQRQRALALFGKT
;
A
#
# COMPACT_ATOMS: atom_id res chain seq x y z
N MET A 1 -2.71 -31.23 -16.79
CA MET A 1 -1.95 -30.77 -15.61
C MET A 1 -0.47 -30.98 -15.90
N LEU A 2 0.36 -29.95 -15.72
CA LEU A 2 1.79 -29.98 -16.08
C LEU A 2 2.55 -31.10 -15.33
N ALA A 3 2.27 -31.30 -14.04
CA ALA A 3 2.90 -32.35 -13.22
C ALA A 3 2.81 -33.75 -13.86
N ARG A 4 1.66 -34.10 -14.45
CA ARG A 4 1.48 -35.38 -15.16
C ARG A 4 2.32 -35.49 -16.44
N GLN A 5 2.44 -34.40 -17.19
CA GLN A 5 3.25 -34.38 -18.42
C GLN A 5 4.73 -34.62 -18.12
N TRP A 6 5.18 -34.16 -16.95
CA TRP A 6 6.56 -34.30 -16.48
C TRP A 6 6.79 -35.51 -15.59
N ASN A 7 5.77 -36.34 -15.34
CA ASN A 7 5.81 -37.43 -14.36
C ASN A 7 6.41 -36.99 -13.01
N ALA A 8 6.04 -35.78 -12.56
CA ALA A 8 6.62 -35.17 -11.37
C ALA A 8 6.04 -35.79 -10.09
N CYS A 9 6.90 -36.18 -9.15
CA CYS A 9 6.48 -36.66 -7.83
C CYS A 9 6.15 -35.52 -6.85
N ALA A 10 6.61 -34.29 -7.13
CA ALA A 10 6.37 -33.13 -6.30
C ALA A 10 6.34 -31.83 -7.11
N VAL A 11 5.56 -30.87 -6.64
CA VAL A 11 5.52 -29.47 -7.08
C VAL A 11 5.95 -28.59 -5.92
N PHE A 12 6.90 -27.70 -6.15
CA PHE A 12 7.41 -26.75 -5.16
C PHE A 12 6.92 -25.35 -5.49
N ALA A 13 6.37 -24.65 -4.50
CA ALA A 13 5.92 -23.27 -4.64
C ALA A 13 6.14 -22.48 -3.34
N ASN A 14 6.00 -21.16 -3.42
CA ASN A 14 6.04 -20.31 -2.24
C ASN A 14 4.62 -20.07 -1.73
N ARG A 15 4.47 -20.02 -0.40
CA ARG A 15 3.20 -19.79 0.29
C ARG A 15 2.72 -18.36 0.07
N ASP A 16 1.43 -18.24 -0.17
CA ASP A 16 0.69 -16.98 -0.23
C ASP A 16 -0.34 -17.00 0.91
N TYR A 17 -0.34 -15.96 1.73
CA TYR A 17 -1.09 -15.89 2.99
C TYR A 17 -2.50 -15.34 2.79
N GLU A 18 -2.86 -14.92 1.58
CA GLU A 18 -4.18 -14.37 1.31
C GLU A 18 -5.26 -15.48 1.33
N PRO A 19 -6.50 -15.17 1.78
CA PRO A 19 -7.55 -16.18 1.90
C PRO A 19 -7.86 -16.93 0.61
N GLN A 20 -7.91 -16.22 -0.53
CA GLN A 20 -8.17 -16.85 -1.84
C GLN A 20 -7.00 -17.74 -2.27
N ALA A 21 -5.76 -17.36 -1.96
CA ALA A 21 -4.59 -18.15 -2.29
C ALA A 21 -4.50 -19.43 -1.46
N THR A 22 -4.86 -19.36 -0.17
CA THR A 22 -4.97 -20.55 0.69
C THR A 22 -6.00 -21.55 0.16
N LEU A 23 -7.16 -21.06 -0.29
CA LEU A 23 -8.20 -21.90 -0.92
C LEU A 23 -7.73 -22.49 -2.25
N ARG A 24 -7.03 -21.71 -3.09
CA ARG A 24 -6.41 -22.17 -4.33
C ARG A 24 -5.43 -23.30 -4.04
N ASP A 25 -4.50 -23.08 -3.12
CA ASP A 25 -3.42 -24.02 -2.83
C ASP A 25 -3.95 -25.34 -2.25
N THR A 26 -5.01 -25.28 -1.43
CA THR A 26 -5.73 -26.48 -0.95
C THR A 26 -6.30 -27.29 -2.11
N ARG A 27 -6.97 -26.64 -3.08
CA ARG A 27 -7.52 -27.33 -4.26
C ARG A 27 -6.42 -27.91 -5.14
N VAL A 28 -5.31 -27.18 -5.33
CA VAL A 28 -4.16 -27.66 -6.10
C VAL A 28 -3.51 -28.86 -5.44
N ALA A 29 -3.32 -28.83 -4.12
CA ALA A 29 -2.77 -29.95 -3.35
C ALA A 29 -3.62 -31.21 -3.51
N GLN A 30 -4.94 -31.09 -3.33
CA GLN A 30 -5.89 -32.20 -3.51
C GLN A 30 -5.83 -32.80 -4.93
N ALA A 31 -5.75 -31.94 -5.95
CA ALA A 31 -5.69 -32.39 -7.34
C ALA A 31 -4.36 -33.08 -7.71
N LEU A 32 -3.25 -32.67 -7.08
CA LEU A 32 -1.94 -33.31 -7.23
C LEU A 32 -1.89 -34.66 -6.49
N GLU A 33 -2.46 -34.73 -5.28
CA GLU A 33 -2.49 -35.95 -4.46
C GLU A 33 -3.22 -37.09 -5.17
N GLN A 34 -4.33 -36.80 -5.86
CA GLN A 34 -5.06 -37.76 -6.71
C GLN A 34 -4.20 -38.37 -7.83
N GLN A 35 -3.04 -37.78 -8.13
CA GLN A 35 -2.10 -38.24 -9.16
C GLN A 35 -0.79 -38.77 -8.55
N GLY A 36 -0.73 -38.96 -7.22
CA GLY A 36 0.49 -39.38 -6.53
C GLY A 36 1.59 -38.32 -6.51
N CYS A 37 1.24 -37.04 -6.71
CA CYS A 37 2.16 -35.90 -6.68
C CYS A 37 1.90 -35.06 -5.42
N SER A 38 2.95 -34.57 -4.75
CA SER A 38 2.79 -33.72 -3.56
C SER A 38 2.99 -32.23 -3.88
N LEU A 39 2.26 -31.34 -3.20
CA LEU A 39 2.55 -29.90 -3.20
C LEU A 39 3.35 -29.53 -1.95
N GLN A 40 4.49 -28.88 -2.15
CA GLN A 40 5.38 -28.41 -1.08
C GLN A 40 5.45 -26.88 -1.10
N LEU A 41 5.01 -26.25 -0.01
CA LEU A 41 4.94 -24.79 0.11
C LEU A 41 6.02 -24.24 1.06
N PHE A 42 6.74 -23.20 0.63
CA PHE A 42 7.86 -22.60 1.37
C PHE A 42 7.66 -21.11 1.65
N LYS A 43 8.30 -20.61 2.70
CA LYS A 43 8.28 -19.21 3.10
C LYS A 43 9.16 -18.34 2.21
N ASP A 44 8.56 -17.30 1.63
CA ASP A 44 9.32 -16.34 0.79
C ASP A 44 8.85 -14.89 0.96
N GLN A 45 7.54 -14.65 0.88
CA GLN A 45 6.98 -13.29 0.86
C GLN A 45 7.24 -12.50 2.15
N VAL A 46 7.53 -13.13 3.29
CA VAL A 46 7.74 -12.50 4.61
C VAL A 46 9.02 -13.00 5.29
N ILE A 47 9.53 -12.25 6.27
CA ILE A 47 10.66 -12.70 7.09
C ILE A 47 10.18 -13.73 8.12
N PHE A 48 9.12 -13.38 8.86
CA PHE A 48 8.43 -14.27 9.78
C PHE A 48 6.99 -14.51 9.31
N GLU A 49 6.60 -15.79 9.21
CA GLU A 49 5.29 -16.22 8.75
C GLU A 49 4.41 -16.72 9.89
N THR A 50 3.09 -16.60 9.73
CA THR A 50 2.08 -17.26 10.57
C THR A 50 2.30 -17.05 12.08
N ASP A 51 2.78 -18.08 12.77
CA ASP A 51 2.95 -18.19 14.22
C ASP A 51 4.39 -17.93 14.66
N GLU A 52 5.29 -17.56 13.73
CA GLU A 52 6.70 -17.36 14.06
C GLU A 52 6.92 -16.16 15.00
N VAL A 53 6.01 -15.21 15.07
CA VAL A 53 6.07 -14.08 16.02
C VAL A 53 4.71 -13.94 16.72
N LEU A 54 4.60 -14.56 17.89
CA LEU A 54 3.43 -14.48 18.77
C LEU A 54 3.78 -13.85 20.12
N THR A 55 2.77 -13.43 20.87
CA THR A 55 2.93 -13.01 22.26
C THR A 55 3.45 -14.17 23.12
N THR A 56 3.90 -13.86 24.34
CA THR A 56 4.27 -14.86 25.34
C THR A 56 3.11 -15.79 25.74
N THR A 57 1.87 -15.39 25.45
CA THR A 57 0.65 -16.18 25.65
C THR A 57 0.18 -16.89 24.37
N HIS A 58 1.05 -17.02 23.36
CA HIS A 58 0.76 -17.66 22.07
C HIS A 58 -0.43 -17.05 21.33
N ARG A 59 -0.61 -15.73 21.42
CA ARG A 59 -1.63 -14.98 20.66
C ARG A 59 -1.00 -14.13 19.57
N PRO A 60 -1.71 -13.88 18.46
CA PRO A 60 -1.26 -12.94 17.42
C PRO A 60 -1.14 -11.53 17.98
N TYR A 61 -0.16 -10.77 17.49
CA TYR A 61 -0.05 -9.35 17.84
C TYR A 61 -1.09 -8.52 17.08
N THR A 62 -1.80 -7.65 17.81
CA THR A 62 -2.79 -6.72 17.24
C THR A 62 -2.31 -5.27 17.21
N VAL A 63 -1.16 -4.97 17.82
CA VAL A 63 -0.53 -3.64 17.89
C VAL A 63 0.86 -3.71 17.28
N PHE A 64 1.22 -2.74 16.42
CA PHE A 64 2.47 -2.80 15.65
C PHE A 64 3.72 -2.68 16.51
N THR A 65 3.77 -1.74 17.46
CA THR A 65 5.00 -1.50 18.24
C THR A 65 5.47 -2.74 19.03
N PRO A 66 4.60 -3.45 19.78
CA PRO A 66 4.98 -4.71 20.41
C PRO A 66 5.40 -5.79 19.41
N TYR A 67 4.70 -5.91 18.26
CA TYR A 67 5.08 -6.84 17.20
C TYR A 67 6.48 -6.55 16.67
N LYS A 68 6.76 -5.29 16.31
CA LYS A 68 8.07 -4.84 15.82
C LYS A 68 9.18 -5.14 16.82
N ASN A 69 8.94 -4.92 18.12
CA ASN A 69 9.93 -5.21 19.14
C ASN A 69 10.22 -6.72 19.25
N ALA A 70 9.19 -7.56 19.16
CA ALA A 70 9.35 -9.02 19.15
C ALA A 70 10.04 -9.52 17.87
N TRP A 71 9.67 -8.95 16.72
CA TRP A 71 10.29 -9.21 15.41
C TRP A 71 11.78 -8.89 15.45
N LEU A 72 12.16 -7.71 15.95
CA LEU A 72 13.56 -7.28 16.05
C LEU A 72 14.36 -8.14 17.03
N LYS A 73 13.74 -8.58 18.13
CA LYS A 73 14.38 -9.48 19.10
C LYS A 73 14.64 -10.87 18.51
N LYS A 74 13.75 -11.36 17.62
CA LYS A 74 13.89 -12.67 16.97
C LYS A 74 14.82 -12.63 15.75
N ALA A 75 14.87 -11.49 15.05
CA ALA A 75 15.69 -11.31 13.85
C ALA A 75 17.18 -11.53 14.15
N ASN A 76 17.84 -12.26 13.25
CA ASN A 76 19.28 -12.52 13.28
C ASN A 76 19.76 -12.79 11.84
N SER A 77 21.06 -13.02 11.67
CA SER A 77 21.67 -13.25 10.36
C SER A 77 21.03 -14.42 9.59
N PHE A 78 20.59 -15.48 10.28
CA PHE A 78 19.95 -16.62 9.65
C PHE A 78 18.61 -16.25 9.01
N PHE A 79 17.72 -15.55 9.74
CA PHE A 79 16.40 -15.18 9.20
C PHE A 79 16.46 -14.13 8.08
N LEU A 80 17.48 -13.28 8.10
CA LEU A 80 17.68 -12.19 7.13
C LEU A 80 18.54 -12.58 5.94
N GLN A 81 19.15 -13.77 5.94
CA GLN A 81 19.97 -14.22 4.81
C GLN A 81 19.10 -14.54 3.59
N SER A 82 19.45 -13.99 2.43
CA SER A 82 18.86 -14.42 1.16
C SER A 82 19.53 -15.69 0.63
N TYR A 83 18.76 -16.56 -0.01
CA TYR A 83 19.28 -17.79 -0.61
C TYR A 83 19.80 -17.55 -2.03
N PRO A 84 20.94 -18.14 -2.41
CA PRO A 84 21.61 -17.82 -3.66
C PRO A 84 21.07 -18.66 -4.84
N THR A 85 19.77 -18.49 -5.15
CA THR A 85 19.03 -19.31 -6.13
C THR A 85 19.60 -19.21 -7.55
N ARG A 86 20.22 -18.07 -7.91
CA ARG A 86 20.76 -17.82 -9.25
C ARG A 86 21.83 -18.83 -9.68
N TYR A 87 22.61 -19.38 -8.75
CA TYR A 87 23.64 -20.39 -9.10
C TYR A 87 23.04 -21.71 -9.58
N TYR A 88 21.81 -22.01 -9.18
CA TYR A 88 21.14 -23.26 -9.52
C TYR A 88 20.30 -23.17 -10.80
N LEU A 89 20.15 -22.00 -11.42
CA LEU A 89 19.33 -21.82 -12.63
C LEU A 89 19.78 -22.68 -13.81
N ARG A 90 21.08 -23.03 -13.87
CA ARG A 90 21.63 -23.90 -14.92
C ARG A 90 21.20 -25.36 -14.80
N GLN A 91 20.65 -25.75 -13.65
CA GLN A 91 20.15 -27.10 -13.40
C GLN A 91 18.68 -27.27 -13.81
N LEU A 92 18.01 -26.18 -14.22
CA LEU A 92 16.63 -26.24 -14.68
C LEU A 92 16.56 -26.82 -16.09
N GLU A 93 15.66 -27.77 -16.29
CA GLU A 93 15.32 -28.27 -17.62
C GLU A 93 14.79 -27.13 -18.49
N LYS A 94 15.22 -27.11 -19.76
CA LYS A 94 14.76 -26.09 -20.70
C LYS A 94 13.31 -26.37 -21.05
N TRP A 95 12.44 -25.43 -20.70
CA TRP A 95 11.03 -25.47 -21.07
C TRP A 95 10.74 -24.38 -22.09
N GLN A 96 10.11 -24.78 -23.21
CA GLN A 96 9.44 -23.82 -24.07
C GLN A 96 8.07 -23.53 -23.47
N THR A 97 7.93 -22.33 -22.91
CA THR A 97 6.63 -21.83 -22.49
C THR A 97 5.68 -21.86 -23.69
N PRO A 98 4.54 -22.58 -23.61
CA PRO A 98 3.54 -22.55 -24.65
C PRO A 98 3.13 -21.11 -24.96
N ALA A 99 2.69 -20.83 -26.19
CA ALA A 99 2.14 -19.52 -26.53
C ALA A 99 1.05 -19.15 -25.53
N THR A 100 1.35 -18.16 -24.68
CA THR A 100 0.40 -17.61 -23.72
C THR A 100 -0.45 -16.56 -24.40
N VAL A 101 -1.59 -16.22 -23.79
CA VAL A 101 -2.38 -15.05 -24.17
C VAL A 101 -1.45 -13.84 -24.21
N SER A 102 -1.42 -13.15 -25.35
CA SER A 102 -0.63 -11.93 -25.54
C SER A 102 -1.15 -10.80 -24.66
N LEU A 103 -0.30 -9.81 -24.38
CA LEU A 103 -0.72 -8.62 -23.65
C LEU A 103 -1.89 -7.91 -24.35
N ALA A 104 -1.90 -7.87 -25.68
CA ALA A 104 -2.98 -7.28 -26.47
C ALA A 104 -4.30 -8.04 -26.30
N GLU A 105 -4.27 -9.37 -26.27
CA GLU A 105 -5.46 -10.20 -26.01
C GLU A 105 -5.97 -10.07 -24.57
N LEU A 106 -5.10 -9.75 -23.62
CA LEU A 106 -5.46 -9.36 -22.26
C LEU A 106 -5.97 -7.90 -22.14
N GLY A 107 -6.01 -7.16 -23.26
CA GLY A 107 -6.49 -5.78 -23.31
C GLY A 107 -5.45 -4.72 -22.95
N PHE A 108 -4.16 -5.10 -22.87
CA PHE A 108 -3.07 -4.15 -22.61
C PHE A 108 -2.51 -3.58 -23.91
N ALA A 109 -2.40 -2.24 -23.97
CA ALA A 109 -1.66 -1.54 -25.01
C ALA A 109 -0.16 -1.45 -24.66
N GLU A 110 0.70 -1.38 -25.67
CA GLU A 110 2.12 -1.11 -25.47
C GLU A 110 2.35 0.24 -24.78
N GLY A 111 3.34 0.31 -23.88
CA GLY A 111 3.70 1.56 -23.19
C GLY A 111 2.72 2.03 -22.11
N MET A 112 1.74 1.20 -21.71
CA MET A 112 0.76 1.54 -20.66
C MET A 112 1.38 1.88 -19.29
N SER A 113 2.58 1.38 -18.99
CA SER A 113 3.29 1.68 -17.74
C SER A 113 4.66 2.27 -18.01
N ARG A 114 5.01 3.31 -17.23
CA ARG A 114 6.36 3.88 -17.17
C ARG A 114 7.28 3.14 -16.22
N LEU A 115 6.74 2.20 -15.43
CA LEU A 115 7.53 1.41 -14.49
C LEU A 115 8.30 0.32 -15.24
N GLN A 116 9.61 0.28 -15.03
CA GLN A 116 10.44 -0.84 -15.51
C GLN A 116 10.29 -2.02 -14.55
N GLY A 117 9.83 -3.16 -15.08
CA GLY A 117 9.66 -4.39 -14.30
C GLY A 117 10.96 -5.21 -14.18
N GLY A 118 10.88 -6.30 -13.40
CA GLY A 118 11.96 -7.29 -13.27
C GLY A 118 13.03 -6.95 -12.23
N SER A 119 13.88 -7.94 -11.94
CA SER A 119 14.89 -7.83 -10.87
C SER A 119 15.96 -6.78 -11.14
N GLN A 120 16.33 -6.55 -12.39
CA GLN A 120 17.34 -5.55 -12.74
C GLN A 120 16.86 -4.13 -12.39
N ALA A 121 15.61 -3.79 -12.70
CA ALA A 121 15.03 -2.50 -12.34
C ALA A 121 14.92 -2.34 -10.81
N ALA A 122 14.57 -3.42 -10.11
CA ALA A 122 14.53 -3.43 -8.64
C ALA A 122 15.92 -3.16 -8.03
N GLU A 123 16.96 -3.80 -8.56
CA GLU A 123 18.35 -3.61 -8.11
C GLU A 123 18.84 -2.17 -8.37
N GLN A 124 18.45 -1.55 -9.49
CA GLN A 124 18.75 -0.15 -9.78
C GLN A 124 18.08 0.81 -8.79
N LEU A 125 16.79 0.60 -8.50
CA LEU A 125 16.06 1.40 -7.50
C LEU A 125 16.66 1.24 -6.11
N LEU A 126 17.05 0.02 -5.73
CA LEU A 126 17.73 -0.24 -4.46
C LEU A 126 19.08 0.49 -4.42
N SER A 127 19.92 0.37 -5.44
CA SER A 127 21.23 1.03 -5.49
C SER A 127 21.11 2.55 -5.38
N ASP A 128 20.16 3.14 -6.10
CA ASP A 128 19.84 4.56 -6.01
C ASP A 128 19.32 4.94 -4.61
N PHE A 129 18.46 4.13 -4.00
CA PHE A 129 17.94 4.36 -2.64
C PHE A 129 19.01 4.28 -1.56
N MET A 130 19.94 3.32 -1.65
CA MET A 130 21.03 3.16 -0.67
C MET A 130 21.90 4.42 -0.56
N ARG A 131 21.99 5.25 -1.61
CA ARG A 131 22.73 6.54 -1.55
C ARG A 131 22.07 7.60 -0.68
N ARG A 132 20.80 7.43 -0.32
CA ARG A 132 20.00 8.39 0.44
C ARG A 132 19.29 7.78 1.65
N ILE A 133 19.60 6.52 1.99
CA ILE A 133 18.91 5.79 3.06
C ILE A 133 19.04 6.48 4.41
N ASP A 134 20.17 7.14 4.67
CA ASP A 134 20.43 7.84 5.93
C ASP A 134 19.45 9.01 6.17
N HIS A 135 18.93 9.62 5.10
CA HIS A 135 17.93 10.70 5.15
C HIS A 135 16.48 10.20 5.06
N TYR A 136 16.27 8.88 5.05
CA TYR A 136 14.94 8.31 4.84
C TYR A 136 13.95 8.76 5.91
N LYS A 137 14.38 8.80 7.18
CA LYS A 137 13.53 9.18 8.31
C LYS A 137 12.98 10.60 8.15
N GLU A 138 13.80 11.52 7.64
CA GLU A 138 13.44 12.92 7.46
C GLU A 138 12.62 13.13 6.18
N TRP A 139 12.96 12.45 5.09
CA TRP A 139 12.40 12.75 3.76
C TRP A 139 11.18 11.92 3.39
N ARG A 140 10.93 10.77 4.03
CA ARG A 140 9.84 9.84 3.67
C ARG A 140 8.42 10.42 3.76
N ASP A 141 8.24 11.54 4.43
CA ASP A 141 6.94 12.16 4.60
C ASP A 141 6.61 13.22 3.52
N PHE A 142 7.58 13.64 2.71
CA PHE A 142 7.45 14.73 1.75
C PHE A 142 7.28 14.21 0.31
N PRO A 143 6.05 14.18 -0.25
CA PRO A 143 5.78 13.60 -1.57
C PRO A 143 6.45 14.32 -2.75
N ALA A 144 6.85 15.58 -2.59
CA ALA A 144 7.61 16.31 -3.60
C ALA A 144 9.08 15.85 -3.69
N SER A 145 9.60 15.25 -2.61
CA SER A 145 10.98 14.82 -2.46
C SER A 145 11.17 13.36 -2.89
N LYS A 146 12.33 13.06 -3.49
CA LYS A 146 12.72 11.67 -3.78
C LYS A 146 13.27 10.99 -2.51
N GLY A 147 12.43 10.84 -1.48
CA GLY A 147 12.81 10.29 -0.18
C GLY A 147 12.73 8.76 -0.09
N VAL A 148 11.73 8.15 -0.73
CA VAL A 148 11.42 6.72 -0.57
C VAL A 148 12.19 5.79 -1.52
N SER A 149 12.07 4.48 -1.32
CA SER A 149 12.76 3.45 -2.11
C SER A 149 12.10 3.13 -3.45
N TYR A 150 10.78 3.35 -3.58
CA TYR A 150 9.98 2.94 -4.74
C TYR A 150 9.98 1.43 -5.02
N LEU A 151 10.32 0.60 -4.02
CA LEU A 151 10.43 -0.86 -4.17
C LEU A 151 9.13 -1.65 -3.91
N SER A 152 8.01 -0.99 -3.58
CA SER A 152 6.77 -1.67 -3.19
C SER A 152 6.22 -2.60 -4.28
N THR A 153 6.19 -2.16 -5.54
CA THR A 153 5.80 -3.01 -6.67
C THR A 153 6.74 -4.19 -6.86
N HIS A 154 8.05 -3.98 -6.71
CA HIS A 154 9.04 -5.05 -6.83
C HIS A 154 8.93 -6.08 -5.71
N LEU A 155 8.55 -5.64 -4.49
CA LEU A 155 8.21 -6.51 -3.36
C LEU A 155 6.92 -7.29 -3.61
N ARG A 156 5.91 -6.68 -4.24
CA ARG A 156 4.64 -7.34 -4.57
C ARG A 156 4.82 -8.49 -5.55
N PHE A 157 5.69 -8.31 -6.55
CA PHE A 157 5.97 -9.30 -7.59
C PHE A 157 7.18 -10.20 -7.29
N GLY A 158 7.80 -10.09 -6.12
CA GLY A 158 8.94 -10.93 -5.73
C GLY A 158 10.19 -10.72 -6.61
N THR A 159 10.29 -9.60 -7.33
CA THR A 159 11.46 -9.31 -8.18
C THR A 159 12.69 -8.88 -7.38
N ILE A 160 12.53 -8.63 -6.08
CA ILE A 160 13.59 -8.37 -5.12
C ILE A 160 13.30 -9.06 -3.80
N SER A 161 14.33 -9.66 -3.19
CA SER A 161 14.20 -10.42 -1.95
C SER A 161 13.97 -9.51 -0.75
N ILE A 162 12.89 -9.74 0.01
CA ILE A 162 12.63 -9.04 1.28
C ILE A 162 13.77 -9.28 2.29
N ARG A 163 14.40 -10.46 2.26
CA ARG A 163 15.56 -10.81 3.10
C ARG A 163 16.76 -9.93 2.78
N THR A 164 17.06 -9.74 1.50
CA THR A 164 18.11 -8.81 1.06
C THR A 164 17.86 -7.39 1.55
N LEU A 165 16.64 -6.87 1.41
CA LEU A 165 16.30 -5.50 1.86
C LEU A 165 16.41 -5.35 3.37
N ALA A 166 15.84 -6.29 4.13
CA ALA A 166 15.87 -6.26 5.59
C ALA A 166 17.28 -6.44 6.14
N GLN A 167 18.10 -7.31 5.54
CA GLN A 167 19.51 -7.50 5.89
C GLN A 167 20.32 -6.21 5.67
N LEU A 168 20.16 -5.57 4.51
CA LEU A 168 20.85 -4.31 4.21
C LEU A 168 20.47 -3.22 5.21
N ALA A 169 19.18 -3.05 5.49
CA ALA A 169 18.70 -2.06 6.45
C ALA A 169 19.23 -2.33 7.87
N TRP A 170 19.26 -3.61 8.27
CA TRP A 170 19.75 -4.04 9.57
C TRP A 170 21.26 -3.84 9.74
N GLN A 171 22.05 -4.11 8.70
CA GLN A 171 23.50 -3.96 8.71
C GLN A 171 23.96 -2.50 8.59
N GLN A 172 23.29 -1.71 7.76
CA GLN A 172 23.60 -0.27 7.59
C GLN A 172 23.46 0.47 8.93
N GLY A 173 22.42 0.16 9.69
CA GLY A 173 22.14 0.86 10.95
C GLY A 173 21.80 2.35 10.73
N GLY A 174 21.82 3.12 11.81
CA GLY A 174 21.43 4.52 11.79
C GLY A 174 19.92 4.75 11.66
N ASP A 175 19.52 6.00 11.90
CA ASP A 175 18.12 6.40 12.02
C ASP A 175 17.30 6.15 10.75
N GLY A 176 17.88 6.47 9.58
CA GLY A 176 17.24 6.28 8.29
C GLY A 176 16.99 4.81 7.95
N ALA A 177 18.02 3.96 8.04
CA ALA A 177 17.88 2.53 7.73
C ALA A 177 17.01 1.79 8.75
N GLN A 178 17.10 2.12 10.05
CA GLN A 178 16.20 1.55 11.07
C GLN A 178 14.75 1.97 10.89
N CYS A 179 14.51 3.22 10.46
CA CYS A 179 13.19 3.67 10.08
C CYS A 179 12.67 2.85 8.89
N TRP A 180 13.47 2.69 7.84
CA TRP A 180 13.09 1.90 6.67
C TRP A 180 12.85 0.41 6.99
N LEU A 181 13.69 -0.20 7.84
CA LEU A 181 13.45 -1.56 8.35
C LEU A 181 12.10 -1.66 9.05
N GLY A 182 11.72 -0.65 9.84
CA GLY A 182 10.39 -0.56 10.44
C GLY A 182 9.25 -0.63 9.41
N GLU A 183 9.43 -0.04 8.23
CA GLU A 183 8.45 -0.07 7.15
C GLU A 183 8.38 -1.45 6.46
N LEU A 184 9.50 -2.18 6.39
CA LEU A 184 9.50 -3.57 5.96
C LEU A 184 8.78 -4.47 6.98
N ILE A 185 8.94 -4.20 8.27
CA ILE A 185 8.25 -4.91 9.36
C ILE A 185 6.74 -4.64 9.32
N TRP A 186 6.29 -3.44 8.93
CA TRP A 186 4.86 -3.15 8.71
C TRP A 186 4.23 -4.11 7.69
N ARG A 187 4.98 -4.47 6.64
CA ARG A 187 4.50 -5.44 5.64
C ARG A 187 4.31 -6.83 6.25
N ASP A 188 5.26 -7.32 7.04
CA ASP A 188 5.12 -8.58 7.78
C ASP A 188 3.95 -8.51 8.79
N PHE A 189 3.79 -7.38 9.49
CA PHE A 189 2.72 -7.17 10.46
C PHE A 189 1.32 -7.27 9.83
N TYR A 190 1.12 -6.67 8.67
CA TYR A 190 -0.16 -6.80 7.97
C TYR A 190 -0.40 -8.22 7.47
N GLN A 191 0.64 -8.91 7.00
CA GLN A 191 0.51 -10.30 6.55
C GLN A 191 0.13 -11.24 7.70
N GLN A 192 0.74 -11.11 8.89
CA GLN A 192 0.32 -11.93 10.03
C GLN A 192 -1.10 -11.57 10.50
N LEU A 193 -1.51 -10.29 10.45
CA LEU A 193 -2.89 -9.92 10.76
C LEU A 193 -3.89 -10.58 9.82
N LEU A 194 -3.63 -10.53 8.51
CA LEU A 194 -4.52 -11.12 7.50
C LEU A 194 -4.62 -12.63 7.67
N TRP A 195 -3.49 -13.30 7.95
CA TRP A 195 -3.44 -14.74 8.21
C TRP A 195 -4.29 -15.13 9.42
N HIS A 196 -4.12 -14.42 10.54
CA HIS A 196 -4.79 -14.73 11.81
C HIS A 196 -6.25 -14.27 11.86
N TYR A 197 -6.60 -13.22 11.10
CA TYR A 197 -7.92 -12.62 11.09
C TYR A 197 -8.40 -12.40 9.64
N PRO A 198 -8.64 -13.45 8.84
CA PRO A 198 -8.97 -13.33 7.42
C PRO A 198 -10.25 -12.52 7.14
N VAL A 199 -11.13 -12.41 8.13
CA VAL A 199 -12.33 -11.56 8.10
C VAL A 199 -12.01 -10.08 7.83
N VAL A 200 -10.81 -9.61 8.18
CA VAL A 200 -10.39 -8.22 7.94
C VAL A 200 -10.39 -7.85 6.45
N ALA A 201 -10.21 -8.82 5.56
CA ALA A 201 -10.28 -8.61 4.12
C ALA A 201 -11.65 -8.10 3.65
N GLN A 202 -12.72 -8.33 4.43
CA GLN A 202 -14.10 -7.98 4.07
C GLN A 202 -14.75 -7.05 5.10
N GLU A 203 -14.34 -7.13 6.37
CA GLU A 203 -14.96 -6.43 7.48
C GLU A 203 -13.96 -5.63 8.32
N SER A 204 -14.50 -4.70 9.08
CA SER A 204 -13.73 -3.99 10.10
C SER A 204 -13.23 -4.98 11.16
N PHE A 205 -11.95 -4.88 11.53
CA PHE A 205 -11.36 -5.68 12.60
C PHE A 205 -12.15 -5.51 13.91
N LYS A 206 -12.40 -4.25 14.28
CA LYS A 206 -13.27 -3.89 15.40
C LYS A 206 -14.73 -4.11 15.04
N GLU A 207 -15.38 -5.03 15.75
CA GLU A 207 -16.74 -5.48 15.48
C GLU A 207 -17.75 -4.36 15.60
N GLU A 208 -17.57 -3.46 16.57
CA GLU A 208 -18.47 -2.33 16.83
C GLU A 208 -18.62 -1.42 15.60
N TYR A 209 -17.58 -1.31 14.78
CA TYR A 209 -17.58 -0.47 13.59
C TYR A 209 -18.15 -1.13 12.32
N ARG A 210 -18.48 -2.42 12.37
CA ARG A 210 -19.09 -3.13 11.22
C ARG A 210 -20.50 -2.62 10.91
N SER A 211 -21.18 -2.05 11.90
CA SER A 211 -22.55 -1.52 11.81
C SER A 211 -22.63 -0.03 11.41
N LEU A 212 -21.49 0.65 11.20
CA LEU A 212 -21.47 2.06 10.84
C LEU A 212 -22.23 2.31 9.54
N THR A 213 -23.19 3.24 9.59
CA THR A 213 -24.01 3.62 8.43
C THR A 213 -23.42 4.85 7.75
N PHE A 214 -22.59 4.63 6.72
CA PHE A 214 -21.99 5.68 5.90
C PHE A 214 -22.99 6.27 4.89
N GLU A 215 -22.91 7.58 4.66
CA GLU A 215 -23.78 8.29 3.69
C GLU A 215 -23.54 7.86 2.25
N ASN A 216 -22.30 7.52 1.91
CA ASN A 216 -21.98 6.82 0.67
C ASN A 216 -22.45 7.53 -0.62
N LYS A 217 -22.47 8.86 -0.62
CA LYS A 217 -22.85 9.69 -1.78
C LYS A 217 -21.99 9.34 -3.01
N ALA A 218 -22.65 8.87 -4.07
CA ALA A 218 -21.98 8.32 -5.26
C ALA A 218 -21.23 9.38 -6.07
N ASP A 219 -21.79 10.57 -6.18
CA ASP A 219 -21.18 11.73 -6.83
C ASP A 219 -19.91 12.19 -6.09
N TRP A 220 -19.90 12.16 -4.76
CA TRP A 220 -18.72 12.49 -3.95
C TRP A 220 -17.63 11.43 -4.08
N LEU A 221 -17.99 10.15 -4.15
CA LEU A 221 -17.05 9.07 -4.42
C LEU A 221 -16.38 9.26 -5.79
N LEU A 222 -17.18 9.53 -6.83
CA LEU A 222 -16.65 9.75 -8.18
C LEU A 222 -15.70 10.96 -8.23
N ALA A 223 -16.08 12.07 -7.59
CA ALA A 223 -15.24 13.25 -7.53
C ALA A 223 -13.93 13.00 -6.76
N TRP A 224 -13.94 12.17 -5.72
CA TRP A 224 -12.71 11.72 -5.06
C TRP A 224 -11.86 10.84 -5.98
N GLN A 225 -12.47 9.84 -6.64
CA GLN A 225 -11.76 8.95 -7.58
C GLN A 225 -11.06 9.72 -8.70
N GLU A 226 -11.69 10.79 -9.21
CA GLU A 226 -11.17 11.61 -10.31
C GLU A 226 -10.25 12.76 -9.87
N GLY A 227 -10.14 13.03 -8.57
CA GLY A 227 -9.37 14.17 -8.05
C GLY A 227 -10.01 15.51 -8.43
N ARG A 228 -11.30 15.66 -8.11
CA ARG A 228 -12.13 16.86 -8.29
C ARG A 228 -12.87 17.27 -7.01
N THR A 229 -12.29 17.00 -5.86
CA THR A 229 -12.87 17.29 -4.54
C THR A 229 -12.83 18.77 -4.17
N GLY A 230 -11.97 19.54 -4.84
CA GLY A 230 -11.70 20.93 -4.49
C GLY A 230 -10.65 21.09 -3.37
N TYR A 231 -10.08 19.99 -2.87
CA TYR A 231 -8.94 19.99 -1.93
C TYR A 231 -7.65 19.63 -2.68
N PRO A 232 -6.73 20.58 -2.93
CA PRO A 232 -5.59 20.40 -3.83
C PRO A 232 -4.70 19.20 -3.53
N ILE A 233 -4.38 18.92 -2.27
CA ILE A 233 -3.52 17.78 -1.92
C ILE A 233 -4.19 16.43 -2.18
N VAL A 234 -5.51 16.36 -1.97
CA VAL A 234 -6.32 15.15 -2.22
C VAL A 234 -6.42 14.95 -3.72
N ASP A 235 -6.75 16.01 -4.46
CA ASP A 235 -6.91 15.95 -5.91
C ASP A 235 -5.59 15.64 -6.62
N ALA A 236 -4.48 16.25 -6.21
CA ALA A 236 -3.15 15.96 -6.72
C ALA A 236 -2.74 14.50 -6.45
N ALA A 237 -3.05 13.98 -5.27
CA ALA A 237 -2.78 12.58 -4.93
C ALA A 237 -3.60 11.61 -5.78
N MET A 238 -4.90 11.84 -5.93
CA MET A 238 -5.77 10.99 -6.74
C MET A 238 -5.37 11.02 -8.23
N ARG A 239 -4.95 12.18 -8.73
CA ARG A 239 -4.36 12.29 -10.08
C ARG A 239 -3.03 11.57 -10.21
N GLN A 240 -2.16 11.59 -9.19
CA GLN A 240 -0.94 10.78 -9.17
C GLN A 240 -1.26 9.30 -9.33
N LEU A 241 -2.21 8.78 -8.54
CA LEU A 241 -2.63 7.38 -8.62
C LEU A 241 -3.16 7.04 -10.01
N ASN A 242 -4.07 7.86 -10.55
CA ASN A 242 -4.71 7.57 -11.84
C ASN A 242 -3.74 7.64 -13.02
N GLN A 243 -2.72 8.50 -12.96
CA GLN A 243 -1.76 8.67 -14.05
C GLN A 243 -0.60 7.68 -14.00
N SER A 244 -0.23 7.19 -12.80
CA SER A 244 1.00 6.41 -12.62
C SER A 244 0.80 5.02 -12.03
N GLY A 245 -0.37 4.74 -11.46
CA GLY A 245 -0.63 3.54 -10.67
C GLY A 245 0.17 3.47 -9.36
N TYR A 246 0.79 4.58 -8.95
CA TYR A 246 1.53 4.74 -7.70
C TYR A 246 0.97 5.92 -6.91
N MET A 247 0.96 5.80 -5.59
CA MET A 247 0.71 6.93 -4.70
C MET A 247 1.66 6.89 -3.51
N HIS A 248 2.24 8.04 -3.15
CA HIS A 248 3.09 8.18 -1.97
C HIS A 248 2.32 7.85 -0.68
N ASN A 249 2.94 7.15 0.29
CA ASN A 249 2.23 6.64 1.48
C ASN A 249 1.54 7.75 2.29
N ARG A 250 2.21 8.88 2.51
CA ARG A 250 1.59 10.04 3.19
C ARG A 250 0.30 10.50 2.51
N LEU A 251 0.25 10.45 1.19
CA LEU A 251 -0.92 10.84 0.40
C LEU A 251 -2.02 9.77 0.44
N ARG A 252 -1.65 8.48 0.51
CA ARG A 252 -2.63 7.40 0.76
C ARG A 252 -3.35 7.63 2.08
N MET A 253 -2.63 7.98 3.13
CA MET A 253 -3.22 8.30 4.44
C MET A 253 -4.16 9.52 4.38
N ILE A 254 -3.75 10.61 3.72
CA ILE A 254 -4.55 11.84 3.61
C ILE A 254 -5.83 11.57 2.81
N THR A 255 -5.72 10.94 1.65
CA THR A 255 -6.86 10.66 0.76
C THR A 255 -7.84 9.66 1.36
N ALA A 256 -7.34 8.63 2.05
CA ALA A 256 -8.17 7.66 2.76
C ALA A 256 -8.91 8.31 3.95
N SER A 257 -8.21 9.13 4.74
CA SER A 257 -8.84 9.87 5.84
C SER A 257 -9.91 10.81 5.32
N PHE A 258 -9.65 11.54 4.23
CA PHE A 258 -10.62 12.43 3.60
C PHE A 258 -11.86 11.67 3.11
N LEU A 259 -11.68 10.53 2.44
CA LEU A 259 -12.81 9.71 1.97
C LEU A 259 -13.74 9.29 3.13
N VAL A 260 -13.14 8.79 4.23
CA VAL A 260 -13.90 8.20 5.33
C VAL A 260 -14.44 9.25 6.30
N LYS A 261 -13.70 10.33 6.55
CA LYS A 261 -14.01 11.31 7.60
C LYS A 261 -14.60 12.60 7.04
N ASP A 262 -14.15 13.05 5.87
CA ASP A 262 -14.68 14.27 5.24
C ASP A 262 -15.84 13.94 4.30
N LEU A 263 -15.79 12.85 3.53
CA LEU A 263 -16.88 12.48 2.62
C LEU A 263 -17.88 11.48 3.23
N LEU A 264 -17.57 10.90 4.39
CA LEU A 264 -18.39 9.89 5.07
C LEU A 264 -18.78 8.72 4.14
N ILE A 265 -17.80 8.28 3.35
CA ILE A 265 -17.91 7.13 2.46
C ILE A 265 -17.25 5.92 3.13
N ASP A 266 -17.85 4.74 2.95
CA ASP A 266 -17.31 3.48 3.46
C ASP A 266 -15.90 3.24 2.89
N TRP A 267 -14.95 2.97 3.79
CA TRP A 267 -13.55 2.71 3.47
C TRP A 267 -13.37 1.59 2.45
N ARG A 268 -14.26 0.60 2.43
CA ARG A 268 -14.23 -0.52 1.47
C ARG A 268 -14.33 -0.05 0.02
N LYS A 269 -15.03 1.06 -0.25
CA LYS A 269 -15.12 1.62 -1.61
C LYS A 269 -13.80 2.24 -2.05
N GLY A 270 -13.08 2.87 -1.12
CA GLY A 270 -11.74 3.37 -1.35
C GLY A 270 -10.71 2.25 -1.50
N GLU A 271 -10.81 1.22 -0.66
CA GLU A 271 -10.00 0.00 -0.71
C GLU A 271 -10.09 -0.67 -2.09
N ALA A 272 -11.31 -0.91 -2.58
CA ALA A 272 -11.55 -1.49 -3.88
C ALA A 272 -11.02 -0.61 -5.03
N TYR A 273 -11.14 0.72 -4.91
CA TYR A 273 -10.58 1.64 -5.91
C TYR A 273 -9.06 1.56 -5.94
N PHE A 274 -8.42 1.51 -4.77
CA PHE A 274 -6.97 1.34 -4.65
C PHE A 274 -6.52 -0.01 -5.22
N ALA A 275 -7.25 -1.09 -4.94
CA ALA A 275 -6.98 -2.41 -5.52
C ALA A 275 -7.02 -2.40 -7.05
N ALA A 276 -7.94 -1.64 -7.65
CA ALA A 276 -8.07 -1.51 -9.09
C ALA A 276 -7.00 -0.61 -9.76
N LYS A 277 -6.27 0.20 -8.99
CA LYS A 277 -5.36 1.23 -9.54
C LYS A 277 -3.90 1.08 -9.15
N LEU A 278 -3.60 0.53 -7.97
CA LEU A 278 -2.24 0.44 -7.45
C LEU A 278 -1.47 -0.70 -8.11
N LEU A 279 -0.32 -0.37 -8.70
CA LEU A 279 0.64 -1.37 -9.21
C LEU A 279 1.26 -2.20 -8.08
N ASP A 280 1.29 -1.67 -6.86
CA ASP A 280 1.80 -2.34 -5.67
C ASP A 280 0.70 -2.92 -4.77
N PHE A 281 -0.51 -3.12 -5.30
CA PHE A 281 -1.60 -3.70 -4.53
C PHE A 281 -1.20 -5.06 -3.92
N ASP A 282 -1.22 -5.11 -2.59
CA ASP A 282 -1.04 -6.27 -1.73
C ASP A 282 -2.23 -6.25 -0.76
N LEU A 283 -3.01 -7.34 -0.69
CA LEU A 283 -4.29 -7.33 0.04
C LEU A 283 -4.07 -6.95 1.52
N ALA A 284 -3.05 -7.55 2.14
CA ALA A 284 -2.74 -7.32 3.55
C ALA A 284 -2.37 -5.85 3.80
N ALA A 285 -1.44 -5.30 3.02
CA ALA A 285 -0.99 -3.93 3.20
C ALA A 285 -2.08 -2.89 2.83
N ASN A 286 -2.85 -3.14 1.76
CA ASN A 286 -3.94 -2.24 1.35
C ASN A 286 -5.03 -2.22 2.42
N ASN A 287 -5.54 -3.40 2.79
CA ASN A 287 -6.59 -3.53 3.80
C ASN A 287 -6.16 -2.93 5.13
N GLY A 288 -4.98 -3.30 5.62
CA GLY A 288 -4.44 -2.79 6.89
C GLY A 288 -4.31 -1.28 6.91
N GLY A 289 -3.82 -0.68 5.82
CA GLY A 289 -3.70 0.78 5.67
C GLY A 289 -5.07 1.49 5.64
N TRP A 290 -6.05 0.94 4.93
CA TRP A 290 -7.41 1.49 4.90
C TRP A 290 -8.09 1.42 6.26
N GLN A 291 -8.00 0.28 6.94
CA GLN A 291 -8.57 0.14 8.28
C GLN A 291 -7.87 1.02 9.33
N TRP A 292 -6.56 1.25 9.16
CA TRP A 292 -5.81 2.19 10.00
C TRP A 292 -6.34 3.62 9.84
N ALA A 293 -6.52 4.09 8.61
CA ALA A 293 -7.03 5.44 8.31
C ALA A 293 -8.52 5.59 8.64
N ALA A 294 -9.31 4.53 8.52
CA ALA A 294 -10.74 4.51 8.84
C ALA A 294 -11.02 4.43 10.35
N SER A 295 -10.00 4.17 11.18
CA SER A 295 -10.11 3.92 12.63
C SER A 295 -10.72 2.57 13.01
N THR A 296 -10.84 1.64 12.07
CA THR A 296 -11.55 0.36 12.25
C THR A 296 -10.64 -0.85 12.50
N GLY A 297 -9.33 -0.68 12.30
CA GLY A 297 -8.31 -1.72 12.46
C GLY A 297 -7.81 -1.95 13.89
N CYS A 298 -6.91 -2.92 14.03
CA CYS A 298 -6.34 -3.38 15.31
C CYS A 298 -5.33 -2.41 15.96
N ASP A 299 -4.60 -1.61 15.15
CA ASP A 299 -3.69 -0.52 15.59
C ASP A 299 -4.09 0.82 14.95
N ALA A 300 -5.39 1.04 14.79
CA ALA A 300 -5.90 2.14 13.98
C ALA A 300 -5.80 3.50 14.67
N GLN A 301 -5.70 4.56 13.85
CA GLN A 301 -5.75 5.92 14.34
C GLN A 301 -7.06 6.14 15.13
N PRO A 302 -7.01 6.73 16.34
CA PRO A 302 -8.23 7.03 17.10
C PRO A 302 -9.22 7.84 16.28
N TYR A 303 -10.51 7.47 16.30
CA TYR A 303 -11.53 8.05 15.42
C TYR A 303 -11.69 9.56 15.55
N PHE A 304 -11.37 10.13 16.71
CA PHE A 304 -11.44 11.56 16.98
C PHE A 304 -10.24 12.36 16.42
N ARG A 305 -9.19 11.69 15.97
CA ARG A 305 -8.05 12.32 15.27
C ARG A 305 -8.34 12.37 13.77
N ILE A 306 -9.14 13.36 13.37
CA ILE A 306 -9.46 13.61 11.96
C ILE A 306 -8.41 14.57 11.39
N PHE A 307 -7.78 14.20 10.27
CA PHE A 307 -6.82 15.06 9.61
C PHE A 307 -7.51 16.26 8.96
N ASN A 308 -6.98 17.46 9.19
CA ASN A 308 -7.33 18.60 8.36
C ASN A 308 -6.51 18.53 7.06
N PRO A 309 -7.14 18.33 5.88
CA PRO A 309 -6.42 18.18 4.62
C PRO A 309 -5.56 19.40 4.27
N VAL A 310 -5.99 20.61 4.63
CA VAL A 310 -5.22 21.85 4.38
C VAL A 310 -3.95 21.86 5.22
N THR A 311 -4.06 21.59 6.53
CA THR A 311 -2.88 21.56 7.43
C THR A 311 -1.93 20.41 7.07
N GLN A 312 -2.45 19.25 6.63
CA GLN A 312 -1.59 18.18 6.10
C GLN A 312 -0.87 18.64 4.83
N SER A 313 -1.58 19.35 3.94
CA SER A 313 -0.99 19.88 2.71
C SER A 313 0.14 20.87 2.98
N GLU A 314 -0.08 21.85 3.85
CA GLU A 314 0.92 22.86 4.22
C GLU A 314 2.15 22.21 4.86
N LYS A 315 1.94 21.17 5.68
CA LYS A 315 3.02 20.48 6.38
C LYS A 315 3.90 19.65 5.45
N PHE A 316 3.30 18.90 4.53
CA PHE A 316 4.01 17.89 3.73
C PHE A 316 4.35 18.36 2.30
N ASP A 317 3.76 19.46 1.84
CA ASP A 317 4.10 20.09 0.57
C ASP A 317 4.14 21.63 0.72
N PRO A 318 4.98 22.20 1.61
CA PRO A 318 4.91 23.61 2.02
C PRO A 318 5.05 24.64 0.88
N GLU A 319 5.66 24.24 -0.24
CA GLU A 319 5.82 25.10 -1.43
C GLU A 319 4.81 24.75 -2.55
N GLY A 320 3.92 23.78 -2.31
CA GLY A 320 2.99 23.27 -3.29
C GLY A 320 3.64 22.52 -4.46
N LYS A 321 4.92 22.13 -4.36
CA LYS A 321 5.68 21.52 -5.48
C LYS A 321 5.02 20.24 -5.99
N PHE A 322 4.51 19.41 -5.09
CA PHE A 322 3.78 18.21 -5.47
C PHE A 322 2.43 18.58 -6.10
N ILE A 323 1.68 19.49 -5.49
CA ILE A 323 0.39 19.94 -6.02
C ILE A 323 0.53 20.52 -7.44
N ARG A 324 1.49 21.41 -7.69
CA ARG A 324 1.72 22.02 -9.02
C ARG A 324 2.03 21.00 -10.10
N ARG A 325 2.67 19.89 -9.74
CA ARG A 325 3.01 18.82 -10.69
C ARG A 325 1.76 18.10 -11.21
N TYR A 326 0.75 17.89 -10.36
CA TYR A 326 -0.44 17.12 -10.71
C TYR A 326 -1.69 17.98 -10.95
N LEU A 327 -1.67 19.23 -10.50
CA LEU A 327 -2.69 20.27 -10.71
C LEU A 327 -2.04 21.51 -11.38
N PRO A 328 -1.63 21.41 -12.66
CA PRO A 328 -1.02 22.53 -13.37
C PRO A 328 -1.93 23.76 -13.46
N GLU A 329 -3.26 23.59 -13.37
CA GLU A 329 -4.21 24.68 -13.28
C GLU A 329 -4.00 25.56 -12.03
N LEU A 330 -3.41 25.03 -10.96
CA LEU A 330 -3.09 25.77 -9.72
C LEU A 330 -1.65 26.29 -9.70
N ALA A 331 -0.88 26.10 -10.78
CA ALA A 331 0.55 26.39 -10.79
C ALA A 331 0.89 27.86 -10.48
N GLN A 332 0.02 28.80 -10.85
CA GLN A 332 0.21 30.24 -10.67
C GLN A 332 -0.17 30.75 -9.26
N LEU A 333 -0.78 29.92 -8.41
CA LEU A 333 -1.09 30.33 -7.04
C LEU A 333 0.19 30.42 -6.22
N ASN A 334 0.28 31.39 -5.30
CA ASN A 334 1.41 31.45 -4.37
C ASN A 334 1.42 30.25 -3.41
N ASN A 335 2.52 30.04 -2.69
CA ASN A 335 2.71 28.87 -1.82
C ASN A 335 1.69 28.76 -0.68
N LYS A 336 1.07 29.88 -0.26
CA LYS A 336 0.05 29.86 0.78
C LYS A 336 -1.32 29.46 0.21
N ASP A 337 -1.74 30.13 -0.85
CA ASP A 337 -3.09 30.00 -1.39
C ASP A 337 -3.29 28.69 -2.17
N ILE A 338 -2.21 28.04 -2.62
CA ILE A 338 -2.29 26.76 -3.34
C ILE A 338 -2.92 25.63 -2.49
N HIS A 339 -2.88 25.73 -1.16
CA HIS A 339 -3.39 24.70 -0.25
C HIS A 339 -4.90 24.82 0.03
N ALA A 340 -5.43 26.04 -0.07
CA ALA A 340 -6.85 26.33 0.08
C ALA A 340 -7.27 27.51 -0.83
N PRO A 341 -7.35 27.30 -2.16
CA PRO A 341 -7.61 28.38 -3.11
C PRO A 341 -8.91 29.15 -2.83
N TRP A 342 -9.92 28.49 -2.24
CA TRP A 342 -11.21 29.08 -1.88
C TRP A 342 -11.15 30.09 -0.73
N LEU A 343 -10.03 30.14 0.01
CA LEU A 343 -9.78 31.12 1.07
C LEU A 343 -8.87 32.26 0.60
N ALA A 344 -8.36 32.22 -0.64
CA ALA A 344 -7.47 33.24 -1.18
C ALA A 344 -8.18 34.60 -1.26
N LYS A 345 -7.49 35.67 -0.82
CA LYS A 345 -8.03 37.03 -0.90
C LYS A 345 -8.10 37.54 -2.34
N SER A 346 -7.16 37.11 -3.17
CA SER A 346 -7.11 37.41 -4.59
C SER A 346 -6.62 36.17 -5.33
N LEU A 347 -7.24 35.92 -6.49
CA LEU A 347 -6.83 34.87 -7.41
C LEU A 347 -6.10 35.51 -8.60
N PRO A 348 -5.23 34.77 -9.31
CA PRO A 348 -4.59 35.25 -10.52
C PRO A 348 -5.60 35.79 -11.53
N MET A 349 -5.22 36.81 -12.30
CA MET A 349 -6.09 37.41 -13.30
C MET A 349 -6.57 36.34 -14.29
N GLY A 350 -7.89 36.28 -14.50
CA GLY A 350 -8.51 35.30 -15.39
C GLY A 350 -8.77 33.93 -14.75
N PHE A 351 -8.25 33.62 -13.56
CA PHE A 351 -8.52 32.37 -12.84
C PHE A 351 -9.83 32.44 -12.04
N GLN A 352 -10.68 31.42 -12.16
CA GLN A 352 -12.00 31.36 -11.53
C GLN A 352 -12.27 29.99 -10.89
N LEU A 353 -12.49 30.00 -9.56
CA LEU A 353 -12.96 28.81 -8.84
C LEU A 353 -14.38 28.40 -9.25
N GLY A 354 -14.56 27.11 -9.44
CA GLY A 354 -15.77 26.50 -10.02
C GLY A 354 -15.70 26.35 -11.55
N ARG A 355 -14.79 27.07 -12.23
CA ARG A 355 -14.52 26.90 -13.67
C ARG A 355 -13.19 26.22 -13.93
N ASP A 356 -12.10 26.80 -13.42
CA ASP A 356 -10.73 26.33 -13.70
C ASP A 356 -10.27 25.28 -12.67
N TYR A 357 -10.80 25.35 -11.44
CA TYR A 357 -10.62 24.35 -10.39
C TYR A 357 -11.88 24.29 -9.51
N PRO A 358 -12.40 23.10 -9.12
CA PRO A 358 -13.65 22.99 -8.38
C PRO A 358 -13.61 23.69 -7.02
N LYS A 359 -14.78 24.15 -6.56
CA LYS A 359 -14.97 24.55 -5.17
C LYS A 359 -14.96 23.30 -4.28
N PRO A 360 -14.57 23.42 -2.99
CA PRO A 360 -14.65 22.30 -2.06
C PRO A 360 -16.03 21.66 -2.04
N LEU A 361 -16.08 20.33 -2.17
CA LEU A 361 -17.33 19.57 -2.09
C LEU A 361 -18.00 19.68 -0.70
N VAL A 362 -17.17 19.86 0.32
CA VAL A 362 -17.57 19.86 1.72
C VAL A 362 -16.83 20.94 2.49
N ASP A 363 -17.44 21.38 3.59
CA ASP A 363 -16.75 22.13 4.62
C ASP A 363 -16.17 21.16 5.68
N HIS A 364 -14.85 21.21 5.86
CA HIS A 364 -14.13 20.30 6.77
C HIS A 364 -14.63 20.41 8.22
N ALA A 365 -14.89 21.62 8.72
CA ALA A 365 -15.31 21.81 10.11
C ALA A 365 -16.67 21.15 10.37
N THR A 366 -17.60 21.29 9.42
CA THR A 366 -18.91 20.64 9.43
C THR A 366 -18.78 19.12 9.36
N GLN A 367 -18.01 18.60 8.41
CA GLN A 367 -17.85 17.14 8.24
C GLN A 367 -17.13 16.49 9.41
N ARG A 368 -16.17 17.18 10.04
CA ARG A 368 -15.51 16.72 11.25
C ARG A 368 -16.52 16.41 12.37
N GLN A 369 -17.51 17.27 12.59
CA GLN A 369 -18.54 17.03 13.61
C GLN A 369 -19.42 15.83 13.26
N ARG A 370 -19.79 15.69 11.98
CA ARG A 370 -20.57 14.55 11.50
C ARG A 370 -19.82 13.23 11.63
N ALA A 371 -18.52 13.22 11.32
CA ALA A 371 -17.66 12.05 11.52
C ALA A 371 -17.56 11.68 13.00
N LEU A 372 -17.35 12.64 13.91
CA LEU A 372 -17.35 12.37 15.35
C LEU A 372 -18.67 11.78 15.81
N ALA A 373 -19.80 12.30 15.33
CA ALA A 373 -21.12 11.78 15.65
C ALA A 373 -21.35 10.36 15.07
N LEU A 374 -20.81 10.06 13.88
CA LEU A 374 -20.92 8.73 13.27
C LEU A 374 -20.14 7.68 14.08
N PHE A 375 -18.87 7.97 14.38
CA PHE A 375 -17.97 7.03 15.06
C PHE A 375 -18.17 7.00 16.59
N GLY A 376 -18.78 8.02 17.18
CA GLY A 376 -19.06 8.08 18.62
C GLY A 376 -20.37 7.41 19.04
N LYS A 377 -21.18 6.94 18.08
CA LYS A 377 -22.48 6.28 18.32
C LYS A 377 -22.40 4.76 18.50
N THR A 378 -21.21 4.18 18.40
CA THR A 378 -20.92 2.74 18.53
C THR A 378 -20.57 2.34 19.94
#